data_AF-A0A8T5PFL2-F1
#
_entry.id   AF-A0A8T5PFL2-F1
#
_cell.length_a   1.000
_cell.length_b   1.000
_cell.length_c   1.000
_cell.angle_alpha   90.00
_cell.angle_beta   90.00
_cell.angle_gamma   90.00
#
_symmetry.space_group_name_H-M   'P 1'
#
loop_
_entity.id
_entity.type
_entity.pdbx_description
1 polymer ?
#
loop_
_entity_poly.entity_id
_entity_poly.type
_entity_poly.pdbx_seq_one_letter_code
_entity_poly.pdbx_strand_id
1 'polypeptide(L)'
;MLKLIASNSIMIAGVVLIFIGILLILFSLIIGETTGRTKFSIGGFIGPLVFGFGNDPKMVRFAVIVSLIMLALFLAFLFLRI
;
A
#
# COMPACT_ATOMS: atom_id res chain seq x y z
N MET A 1 7.53 34.40 -9.55
CA MET A 1 6.61 33.96 -10.63
C MET A 1 6.79 32.48 -10.98
N LEU A 2 8.00 32.00 -11.32
CA LEU A 2 8.26 30.56 -11.59
C LEU A 2 7.90 29.62 -10.43
N LYS A 3 8.23 29.99 -9.19
CA LYS A 3 7.87 29.23 -7.97
C LYS A 3 6.36 29.04 -7.78
N LEU A 4 5.56 30.01 -8.23
CA LEU A 4 4.10 30.02 -8.06
C LEU A 4 3.40 29.12 -9.09
N ILE A 5 3.95 29.07 -10.31
CA ILE A 5 3.52 28.13 -11.35
C ILE A 5 3.88 26.70 -10.93
N ALA A 6 5.11 26.48 -10.45
CA ALA A 6 5.56 25.17 -9.98
C ALA A 6 4.74 24.65 -8.78
N SER A 7 4.38 25.50 -7.80
CA SER A 7 3.52 25.09 -6.69
C SER A 7 2.12 24.69 -7.15
N ASN A 8 1.58 25.40 -8.15
CA ASN A 8 0.27 25.07 -8.72
C ASN A 8 0.31 23.73 -9.47
N SER A 9 1.37 23.48 -10.26
CA SER A 9 1.53 22.22 -11.00
C SER A 9 1.70 21.00 -10.08
N ILE A 10 2.44 21.12 -8.98
CA ILE A 10 2.63 20.03 -8.01
C ILE A 10 1.30 19.71 -7.31
N MET A 11 0.53 20.73 -6.94
CA MET A 11 -0.78 20.53 -6.31
C MET A 11 -1.77 19.84 -7.27
N ILE A 12 -1.81 20.26 -8.54
CA ILE A 12 -2.65 19.63 -9.56
C ILE A 12 -2.24 18.16 -9.78
N ALA A 13 -0.94 17.88 -9.86
CA ALA A 13 -0.44 16.51 -10.00
C ALA A 13 -0.84 15.61 -8.81
N GLY A 14 -0.78 16.15 -7.58
CA GLY A 14 -1.23 15.44 -6.39
C GLY A 14 -2.73 15.13 -6.42
N VAL A 15 -3.56 16.09 -6.84
CA VAL A 15 -5.00 15.89 -6.98
C VAL A 15 -5.30 14.84 -8.06
N VAL A 16 -4.66 14.92 -9.23
CA VAL A 16 -4.81 13.91 -10.30
C VAL A 16 -4.44 12.51 -9.82
N LEU A 17 -3.37 12.38 -9.04
CA LEU A 17 -2.93 11.10 -8.49
C LEU A 17 -3.97 10.49 -7.54
N ILE A 18 -4.62 11.32 -6.71
CA ILE A 18 -5.72 10.87 -5.83
C ILE A 18 -6.88 10.33 -6.68
N PHE A 19 -7.29 11.05 -7.74
CA PHE A 19 -8.36 10.61 -8.63
C PHE A 19 -8.03 9.30 -9.34
N ILE A 20 -6.79 9.13 -9.81
CA ILE A 20 -6.34 7.86 -10.40
C ILE A 20 -6.44 6.73 -9.38
N GLY A 21 -6.02 6.96 -8.13
CA GLY A 21 -6.14 5.98 -7.05
C GLY A 21 -7.59 5.56 -6.80
N ILE A 22 -8.51 6.52 -6.73
CA ILE A 22 -9.94 6.26 -6.55
C ILE A 22 -10.51 5.45 -7.73
N LEU A 23 -10.16 5.82 -8.97
CA LEU A 23 -10.61 5.09 -10.15
C LEU A 23 -10.13 3.64 -10.16
N LEU A 24 -8.87 3.38 -9.78
CA LEU A 24 -8.33 2.02 -9.69
C LEU A 24 -9.09 1.17 -8.66
N ILE A 25 -9.46 1.73 -7.51
CA ILE A 25 -10.28 1.05 -6.50
C ILE A 25 -11.66 0.72 -7.05
N LEU A 26 -12.30 1.68 -7.73
CA LEU A 26 -13.61 1.48 -8.36
C LEU A 26 -13.56 0.41 -9.47
N PHE A 27 -12.54 0.44 -10.32
CA PHE A 27 -12.31 -0.60 -11.33
C PHE A 27 -12.10 -1.97 -10.69
N SER A 28 -11.34 -2.06 -9.60
CA SER A 28 -11.16 -3.30 -8.85
C SER A 28 -12.47 -3.84 -8.28
N LEU A 29 -13.40 -2.97 -7.86
CA LEU A 29 -14.71 -3.37 -7.34
C LEU A 29 -15.65 -3.87 -8.45
N ILE A 30 -15.59 -3.28 -9.65
CA ILE A 30 -16.44 -3.66 -10.79
C ILE A 30 -15.93 -4.94 -11.47
N ILE A 31 -14.60 -5.10 -11.58
CA ILE A 31 -13.97 -6.25 -12.22
C ILE A 31 -13.90 -7.45 -11.26
N GLY A 32 -13.99 -7.21 -9.95
CA GLY A 32 -13.98 -8.27 -8.93
C GLY A 32 -15.21 -9.17 -9.01
N GLU A 33 -14.99 -10.49 -9.16
CA GLU A 33 -16.06 -11.49 -9.17
C GLU A 33 -16.94 -11.39 -7.92
N THR A 34 -18.24 -11.15 -8.12
CA THR A 34 -19.28 -11.03 -7.08
C THR A 34 -19.54 -12.32 -6.28
N THR A 35 -18.91 -13.44 -6.67
CA THR A 35 -19.13 -14.78 -6.10
C THR A 35 -17.94 -15.30 -5.27
N GLY A 36 -16.80 -14.60 -5.29
CA GLY A 36 -15.65 -14.97 -4.47
C GLY A 36 -15.84 -14.52 -3.03
N ARG A 37 -15.96 -15.46 -2.07
CA ARG A 37 -15.90 -15.15 -0.63
C ARG A 37 -14.76 -14.15 -0.41
N THR A 38 -15.07 -12.94 0.05
CA THR A 38 -14.09 -11.87 0.19
C THR A 38 -12.91 -12.38 1.01
N LYS A 39 -11.75 -12.48 0.35
CA LYS A 39 -10.53 -12.92 1.01
C LYS A 39 -9.89 -11.69 1.64
N PHE A 40 -9.58 -11.78 2.92
CA PHE A 40 -8.91 -10.73 3.66
C PHE A 40 -7.70 -11.31 4.36
N SER A 41 -6.65 -10.50 4.44
CA SER A 41 -5.52 -10.76 5.29
C SER A 41 -4.97 -9.43 5.79
N ILE A 42 -4.61 -9.41 7.06
CA ILE A 42 -3.93 -8.32 7.74
C ILE A 42 -2.55 -8.85 8.09
N GLY A 43 -1.50 -8.05 7.87
CA GLY A 43 -0.14 -8.38 8.25
C GLY A 43 0.59 -7.14 8.71
N GLY A 44 1.61 -7.33 9.52
CA GLY A 44 2.45 -6.25 10.03
C GLY A 44 3.63 -6.77 10.83
N PHE A 45 4.24 -5.88 11.59
CA PHE A 45 5.32 -6.22 12.50
C PHE A 45 5.22 -5.43 13.81
N ILE A 46 5.62 -6.05 14.92
CA ILE A 46 5.79 -5.41 16.22
C ILE A 46 7.27 -5.54 16.58
N GLY A 47 8.01 -4.44 16.46
CA GLY A 47 9.47 -4.50 16.49
C GLY A 47 10.00 -5.43 15.36
N PRO A 48 10.89 -6.39 15.65
CA PRO A 48 11.41 -7.32 14.64
C PRO A 48 10.47 -8.51 14.35
N LEU A 49 9.37 -8.66 15.08
CA LEU A 49 8.46 -9.79 14.93
C LEU A 49 7.39 -9.50 13.88
N VAL A 50 7.37 -10.29 12.80
CA VAL A 50 6.37 -10.20 11.73
C VAL A 50 5.17 -11.09 12.06
N PHE A 51 3.96 -10.58 11.81
CA PHE A 51 2.71 -11.30 12.01
C PHE A 51 1.80 -11.20 10.78
N GLY A 52 0.90 -12.17 10.63
CA GLY A 52 -0.13 -12.16 9.58
C GLY A 52 -1.32 -13.03 9.95
N PHE A 53 -2.53 -12.53 9.70
CA PHE A 53 -3.79 -13.18 10.00
C PHE A 53 -4.81 -12.93 8.89
N GLY A 54 -5.62 -13.92 8.55
CA GLY A 54 -6.58 -13.81 7.46
C GLY A 54 -7.38 -15.08 7.24
N ASN A 55 -8.40 -14.98 6.40
CA ASN A 55 -9.30 -16.10 6.09
C ASN A 55 -8.83 -16.99 4.91
N ASP A 56 -7.80 -16.55 4.18
CA ASP A 56 -7.19 -17.30 3.09
C ASP A 56 -5.68 -17.50 3.33
N PRO A 57 -5.17 -18.74 3.38
CA PRO A 57 -3.76 -19.01 3.66
C PRO A 57 -2.79 -18.40 2.63
N LYS A 58 -3.20 -18.25 1.36
CA LYS A 58 -2.39 -17.61 0.33
C LYS A 58 -2.28 -16.11 0.58
N MET A 59 -3.38 -15.46 1.00
CA MET A 59 -3.35 -14.04 1.37
C MET A 59 -2.55 -13.79 2.65
N VAL A 60 -2.60 -14.69 3.63
CA VAL A 60 -1.76 -14.60 4.84
C VAL A 60 -0.29 -14.68 4.49
N ARG A 61 0.11 -15.66 3.65
CA ARG A 61 1.50 -15.75 3.17
C ARG A 61 1.93 -14.46 2.45
N PHE A 62 1.06 -13.92 1.58
CA PHE A 62 1.34 -12.67 0.90
C PHE A 62 1.53 -11.50 1.89
N ALA A 63 0.62 -11.33 2.86
CA ALA A 63 0.69 -10.27 3.85
C ALA A 63 1.96 -10.37 4.72
N VAL A 64 2.38 -11.58 5.09
CA VAL A 64 3.62 -11.80 5.87
C VAL A 64 4.85 -11.45 5.03
N ILE A 65 4.91 -11.87 3.76
CA ILE A 65 6.03 -11.54 2.86
C ILE A 65 6.14 -10.02 2.67
N VAL A 66 5.03 -9.34 2.40
CA VAL A 66 5.01 -7.88 2.27
C VAL A 66 5.47 -7.20 3.56
N SER A 67 5.05 -7.71 4.72
CA SER A 67 5.46 -7.18 6.03
C SER A 67 6.94 -7.38 6.31
N LEU A 68 7.52 -8.52 5.90
CA LEU A 68 8.97 -8.77 5.96
C LEU A 68 9.76 -7.79 5.08
N ILE A 69 9.32 -7.56 3.84
CA ILE A 69 9.96 -6.60 2.93
C ILE A 69 9.90 -5.18 3.53
N MET A 70 8.74 -4.78 4.05
CA MET A 70 8.58 -3.49 4.70
C MET A 70 9.46 -3.34 5.93
N LEU A 71 9.58 -4.37 6.76
CA LEU A 71 10.50 -4.35 7.91
C LEU A 71 11.95 -4.20 7.45
N ALA A 72 12.37 -4.92 6.41
CA ALA A 72 13.73 -4.80 5.85
C ALA A 72 14.01 -3.40 5.32
N LEU A 73 13.06 -2.80 4.60
CA LEU A 73 13.17 -1.41 4.11
C LEU A 73 13.22 -0.41 5.27
N PHE A 74 12.40 -0.61 6.31
CA PHE A 74 12.39 0.23 7.50
C PHE A 74 13.73 0.17 8.24
N LEU A 75 14.27 -1.02 8.44
CA LEU A 75 15.59 -1.20 9.07
C LEU A 75 16.69 -0.59 8.20
N ALA A 76 16.68 -0.83 6.89
CA ALA A 76 17.64 -0.22 5.97
C ALA A 76 17.60 1.32 6.03
N PHE A 77 16.41 1.91 6.04
CA PHE A 77 16.24 3.36 6.20
C PHE A 77 16.74 3.87 7.56
N LEU A 78 16.47 3.14 8.64
CA LEU A 78 16.97 3.48 9.97
C LEU A 78 18.51 3.49 9.99
N PHE A 79 19.14 2.46 9.44
CA PHE A 79 20.60 2.34 9.37
C PHE A 79 21.24 3.35 8.43
N LEU A 80 20.56 3.75 7.34
CA LEU A 80 21.09 4.76 6.41
C LEU A 80 21.03 6.19 6.99
N ARG A 81 20.20 6.41 8.01
CA ARG A 81 19.94 7.73 8.60
C ARG A 81 20.74 7.98 9.88
N ILE A 82 21.31 6.92 10.47
CA ILE A 82 22.31 6.97 11.55
C ILE A 82 23.69 7.11 10.93
#